data_AF-A0A085ZGM2-F1
#
_entry.id   AF-A0A085ZGM2-F1
#
_cell.length_a   1.000
_cell.length_b   1.000
_cell.length_c   1.000
_cell.angle_alpha   90.00
_cell.angle_beta   90.00
_cell.angle_gamma   90.00
#
_symmetry.space_group_name_H-M   'P 1'
#
loop_
_entity.id
_entity.type
_entity.pdbx_description
1 polymer ?
#
loop_
_entity_poly.entity_id
_entity_poly.type
_entity_poly.pdbx_seq_one_letter_code
_entity_poly.pdbx_strand_id
1 'polypeptide(L)'
;MKRYFIFLLFSALCLYSQEIKNKEEFRKCKKQYSKKTCLSDEDQDGIFFYLDKYPKESGFSEIKGCPWPDNDGDGVIDKEDGCVNEKGNAENNGCPWPDTDGDGIPDKDDACPAVPGVPEANGCASDDCKEFFEKEDNILKEFKQKHTREKEKFEALRMVIFNSIPKELFPKNNISVSIHTSTFINDNISNCASMSTLEFSKSLFLDQLFWTKDTFDYAAKKLKKNLFPTYDFGRMPINNVLLNDYKQEGYYDFIEKFPQASEPARNVMVYYYRGNKQKAEFHPYNTRLKVDFGLYANKDIVIVEIRNIPRGHYFYTFSYIGNQWKLTKKEAQNH
;
A
#
# COMPACT_ATOMS: atom_id res chain seq x y z
N MET A 1 -69.15 -4.32 79.72
CA MET A 1 -68.25 -4.55 80.88
C MET A 1 -67.44 -5.82 80.64
N LYS A 2 -66.10 -5.69 80.66
CA LYS A 2 -65.06 -6.71 81.01
C LYS A 2 -64.98 -8.08 80.31
N ARG A 3 -63.77 -8.33 79.74
CA ARG A 3 -62.89 -9.55 79.80
C ARG A 3 -63.34 -10.76 78.94
N TYR A 4 -62.51 -11.49 78.17
CA TYR A 4 -61.14 -12.03 78.30
C TYR A 4 -60.52 -12.25 76.90
N PHE A 5 -59.28 -11.79 76.63
CA PHE A 5 -58.02 -12.59 76.49
C PHE A 5 -58.03 -13.62 75.33
N ILE A 6 -57.34 -13.36 74.20
CA ILE A 6 -55.94 -13.77 73.89
C ILE A 6 -55.83 -15.30 73.70
N PHE A 7 -55.30 -15.92 72.64
CA PHE A 7 -54.50 -15.53 71.47
C PHE A 7 -54.56 -16.73 70.47
N LEU A 8 -54.73 -16.42 69.18
CA LEU A 8 -53.97 -16.95 68.03
C LEU A 8 -53.80 -18.47 67.74
N LEU A 9 -54.02 -18.78 66.45
CA LEU A 9 -53.25 -19.74 65.62
C LEU A 9 -53.43 -21.23 65.89
N PHE A 10 -54.53 -21.80 65.43
CA PHE A 10 -54.57 -23.23 65.05
C PHE A 10 -55.38 -23.42 63.75
N SER A 11 -55.14 -22.57 62.76
CA SER A 11 -55.54 -22.87 61.38
C SER A 11 -54.43 -23.66 60.70
N ALA A 12 -54.57 -24.98 60.76
CA ALA A 12 -54.05 -25.94 59.78
C ALA A 12 -52.58 -25.76 59.37
N LEU A 13 -51.66 -26.14 60.26
CA LEU A 13 -50.40 -26.74 59.81
C LEU A 13 -50.73 -28.11 59.20
N CYS A 14 -51.08 -28.13 57.91
CA CYS A 14 -50.90 -29.32 57.10
C CYS A 14 -49.41 -29.65 57.13
N LEU A 15 -48.99 -30.53 58.03
CA LEU A 15 -47.70 -31.19 57.96
C LEU A 15 -47.71 -32.04 56.69
N TYR A 16 -47.28 -31.44 55.57
CA TYR A 16 -46.86 -32.17 54.40
C TYR A 16 -45.67 -33.03 54.83
N SER A 17 -45.95 -34.29 55.15
CA SER A 17 -44.92 -35.31 55.25
C SER A 17 -44.33 -35.47 53.85
N GLN A 18 -43.24 -34.75 53.54
CA GLN A 18 -42.48 -35.02 52.32
C GLN A 18 -42.07 -36.49 52.32
N GLU A 19 -42.56 -37.22 51.32
CA GLU A 19 -42.20 -38.62 51.14
C GLU A 19 -40.71 -38.71 50.77
N ILE A 20 -39.93 -39.40 51.59
CA ILE A 20 -38.50 -39.57 51.36
C ILE A 20 -38.32 -40.48 50.14
N LYS A 21 -37.91 -39.87 49.03
CA LYS A 21 -37.54 -40.57 47.78
C LYS A 21 -36.18 -41.24 48.00
N ASN A 22 -36.10 -42.57 47.88
CA ASN A 22 -34.87 -43.34 48.16
C ASN A 22 -34.42 -43.26 49.65
N LYS A 23 -35.04 -44.11 50.48
CA LYS A 23 -34.76 -44.23 51.92
C LYS A 23 -33.30 -44.61 52.24
N GLU A 24 -32.58 -45.23 51.31
CA GLU A 24 -31.19 -45.64 51.54
C GLU A 24 -30.23 -44.45 51.49
N GLU A 25 -30.29 -43.64 50.43
CA GLU A 25 -29.46 -42.43 50.27
C GLU A 25 -29.76 -41.43 51.38
N PHE A 26 -31.04 -41.29 51.77
CA PHE A 26 -31.40 -40.45 52.91
C PHE A 26 -30.78 -40.94 54.23
N ARG A 27 -30.74 -42.26 54.45
CA ARG A 27 -30.05 -42.85 55.62
C ARG A 27 -28.55 -42.61 55.56
N LYS A 28 -27.92 -42.67 54.38
CA LYS A 28 -26.49 -42.36 54.20
C LYS A 28 -26.20 -40.89 54.53
N CYS A 29 -26.96 -39.95 53.96
CA CYS A 29 -26.83 -38.52 54.26
C CYS A 29 -26.98 -38.24 55.77
N LYS A 30 -27.99 -38.82 56.42
CA LYS A 30 -28.24 -38.65 57.87
C LYS A 30 -27.14 -39.20 58.79
N LYS A 31 -26.20 -40.02 58.29
CA LYS A 31 -25.02 -40.43 59.07
C LYS A 31 -24.00 -39.30 59.20
N GLN A 32 -24.02 -38.33 58.28
CA GLN A 32 -23.02 -37.27 58.18
C GLN A 32 -23.62 -35.87 58.41
N TYR A 33 -24.90 -35.68 58.07
CA TYR A 33 -25.57 -34.37 58.11
C TYR A 33 -26.89 -34.42 58.89
N SER A 34 -27.39 -33.24 59.27
CA SER A 34 -28.66 -33.12 60.00
C SER A 34 -29.86 -33.50 59.10
N LYS A 35 -30.98 -33.93 59.69
CA LYS A 35 -32.23 -34.17 58.94
C LYS A 35 -32.65 -32.93 58.14
N LYS A 36 -32.43 -31.72 58.67
CA LYS A 36 -32.78 -30.47 58.01
C LYS A 36 -31.91 -30.25 56.76
N THR A 37 -30.61 -30.47 56.88
CA THR A 37 -29.65 -30.38 55.75
C THR A 37 -29.95 -31.41 54.69
N CYS A 38 -30.18 -32.68 55.06
CA CYS A 38 -30.54 -33.70 54.09
C CYS A 38 -31.88 -33.45 53.38
N LEU A 39 -32.73 -32.52 53.85
CA LEU A 39 -34.00 -32.18 53.20
C LEU A 39 -33.99 -30.74 52.65
N SER A 40 -32.87 -30.03 52.72
CA SER A 40 -32.72 -28.76 52.03
C SER A 40 -32.39 -28.99 50.56
N ASP A 41 -32.55 -27.93 49.79
CA ASP A 41 -32.12 -27.79 48.40
C ASP A 41 -31.30 -26.49 48.42
N GLU A 42 -29.97 -26.64 48.29
CA GLU A 42 -29.01 -25.58 48.63
C GLU A 42 -28.75 -24.63 47.46
N ASP A 43 -28.83 -25.11 46.21
CA ASP A 43 -28.70 -24.32 44.98
C ASP A 43 -30.03 -24.05 44.27
N GLN A 44 -31.14 -24.58 44.80
CA GLN A 44 -32.51 -24.35 44.33
C GLN A 44 -32.79 -24.97 42.94
N ASP A 45 -32.09 -26.04 42.58
CA ASP A 45 -32.33 -26.79 41.35
C ASP A 45 -33.52 -27.77 41.42
N GLY A 46 -34.17 -27.87 42.58
CA GLY A 46 -35.31 -28.75 42.83
C GLY A 46 -34.92 -30.16 43.28
N ILE A 47 -33.63 -30.43 43.51
CA ILE A 47 -33.09 -31.70 44.00
C ILE A 47 -32.68 -31.52 45.45
N PHE A 48 -33.21 -32.39 46.31
CA PHE A 48 -32.81 -32.33 47.73
C PHE A 48 -31.34 -32.72 47.89
N PHE A 49 -30.65 -32.07 48.82
CA PHE A 49 -29.25 -32.26 49.20
C PHE A 49 -28.79 -33.72 49.31
N TYR A 50 -29.67 -34.63 49.75
CA TYR A 50 -29.34 -36.05 49.87
C TYR A 50 -29.41 -36.87 48.57
N LEU A 51 -29.99 -36.31 47.52
CA LEU A 51 -30.08 -36.85 46.16
C LEU A 51 -29.18 -36.10 45.18
N ASP A 52 -28.76 -34.90 45.56
CA ASP A 52 -27.93 -34.03 44.78
C ASP A 52 -26.44 -34.36 44.97
N LYS A 53 -25.75 -34.54 43.85
CA LYS A 53 -24.31 -34.80 43.81
C LYS A 53 -23.49 -33.51 43.96
N TYR A 54 -24.03 -32.35 43.57
CA TYR A 54 -23.36 -31.05 43.68
C TYR A 54 -24.28 -30.03 44.37
N PRO A 55 -24.55 -30.16 45.69
CA PRO A 55 -25.56 -29.36 46.38
C PRO A 55 -25.40 -27.83 46.37
N LYS A 56 -24.33 -27.30 45.77
CA LYS A 56 -24.03 -25.87 45.72
C LYS A 56 -24.02 -25.32 44.29
N GLU A 57 -24.23 -26.17 43.29
CA GLU A 57 -24.12 -25.85 41.87
C GLU A 57 -25.36 -26.40 41.17
N SER A 58 -26.24 -25.49 40.73
CA SER A 58 -27.51 -25.88 40.11
C SER A 58 -27.31 -26.86 38.96
N GLY A 59 -28.01 -28.00 39.01
CA GLY A 59 -27.90 -29.06 38.02
C GLY A 59 -29.24 -29.63 37.58
N PHE A 60 -29.15 -30.72 36.80
CA PHE A 60 -30.33 -31.36 36.22
C PHE A 60 -30.70 -32.65 36.95
N SER A 61 -32.01 -32.85 37.13
CA SER A 61 -32.55 -34.01 37.86
C SER A 61 -32.15 -35.35 37.24
N GLU A 62 -32.01 -35.40 35.92
CA GLU A 62 -31.62 -36.56 35.12
C GLU A 62 -30.20 -37.05 35.44
N ILE A 63 -29.33 -36.13 35.88
CA ILE A 63 -27.93 -36.39 36.22
C ILE A 63 -27.64 -36.09 37.70
N LYS A 64 -28.67 -36.16 38.56
CA LYS A 64 -28.54 -36.01 40.03
C LYS A 64 -27.87 -34.71 40.45
N GLY A 65 -28.30 -33.58 39.86
CA GLY A 65 -27.80 -32.26 40.21
C GLY A 65 -26.40 -31.98 39.68
N CYS A 66 -25.93 -32.74 38.68
CA CYS A 66 -24.75 -32.31 37.93
C CYS A 66 -25.17 -31.22 36.92
N PRO A 67 -24.33 -30.21 36.66
CA PRO A 67 -24.42 -29.44 35.43
C PRO A 67 -24.12 -30.35 34.22
N TRP A 68 -24.68 -30.04 33.05
CA TRP A 68 -24.23 -30.70 31.81
C TRP A 68 -22.79 -30.31 31.51
N PRO A 69 -21.96 -31.23 31.01
CA PRO A 69 -20.62 -30.92 30.58
C PRO A 69 -20.65 -29.96 29.38
N ASP A 70 -19.65 -29.09 29.35
CA ASP A 70 -19.28 -28.14 28.30
C ASP A 70 -17.76 -28.25 28.22
N ASN A 71 -17.29 -29.17 27.37
CA ASN A 71 -15.92 -29.66 27.40
C ASN A 71 -14.91 -28.66 26.82
N ASP A 72 -15.32 -27.83 25.86
CA ASP A 72 -14.48 -26.76 25.34
C ASP A 72 -14.71 -25.41 26.04
N GLY A 73 -15.82 -25.23 26.76
CA GLY A 73 -16.11 -24.05 27.55
C GLY A 73 -16.55 -22.86 26.70
N ASP A 74 -17.34 -23.08 25.66
CA ASP A 74 -17.92 -22.05 24.80
C ASP A 74 -19.34 -21.58 25.25
N GLY A 75 -19.93 -22.28 26.22
CA GLY A 75 -21.25 -21.98 26.78
C GLY A 75 -22.40 -22.75 26.14
N VAL A 76 -22.14 -23.63 25.16
CA VAL A 76 -23.07 -24.61 24.61
C VAL A 76 -22.75 -25.97 25.24
N ILE A 77 -23.77 -26.64 25.78
CA ILE A 77 -23.54 -27.95 26.43
C ILE A 77 -23.17 -29.01 25.39
N ASP A 78 -22.33 -29.99 25.73
CA ASP A 78 -21.83 -31.04 24.82
C ASP A 78 -22.93 -31.76 24.01
N LYS A 79 -24.17 -31.78 24.53
CA LYS A 79 -25.32 -32.41 23.89
C LYS A 79 -25.91 -31.57 22.74
N GLU A 80 -25.77 -30.25 22.83
CA GLU A 80 -26.28 -29.26 21.87
C GLU A 80 -25.15 -28.67 21.01
N ASP A 81 -23.90 -28.96 21.38
CA ASP A 81 -22.69 -28.54 20.68
C ASP A 81 -22.31 -29.53 19.55
N GLY A 82 -22.22 -29.01 18.33
CA GLY A 82 -21.78 -29.72 17.15
C GLY A 82 -20.27 -29.96 17.10
N CYS A 83 -19.49 -29.23 17.92
CA CYS A 83 -18.04 -29.18 17.94
C CYS A 83 -17.46 -29.28 19.35
N VAL A 84 -17.94 -30.23 20.17
CA VAL A 84 -17.58 -30.56 21.58
C VAL A 84 -16.12 -30.34 22.06
N ASN A 85 -15.12 -30.27 21.18
CA ASN A 85 -13.71 -30.06 21.54
C ASN A 85 -13.12 -28.76 20.96
N GLU A 86 -13.91 -27.89 20.33
CA GLU A 86 -13.47 -26.71 19.61
C GLU A 86 -14.48 -25.58 19.77
N LYS A 87 -14.11 -24.59 20.59
CA LYS A 87 -14.97 -23.46 20.93
C LYS A 87 -15.60 -22.81 19.71
N GLY A 88 -16.91 -22.60 19.75
CA GLY A 88 -17.63 -21.90 18.71
C GLY A 88 -18.65 -20.91 19.22
N ASN A 89 -19.57 -20.56 18.33
CA ASN A 89 -20.64 -19.63 18.62
C ASN A 89 -21.96 -20.41 18.76
N ALA A 90 -22.77 -20.07 19.76
CA ALA A 90 -24.08 -20.66 19.96
C ALA A 90 -25.00 -20.57 18.72
N GLU A 91 -24.86 -19.52 17.88
CA GLU A 91 -25.59 -19.39 16.61
C GLU A 91 -25.23 -20.48 15.58
N ASN A 92 -24.05 -21.07 15.72
CA ASN A 92 -23.56 -22.17 14.89
C ASN A 92 -23.45 -23.49 15.68
N ASN A 93 -24.31 -23.66 16.70
CA ASN A 93 -24.35 -24.84 17.57
C ASN A 93 -22.98 -25.18 18.17
N GLY A 94 -22.29 -24.18 18.75
CA GLY A 94 -20.99 -24.39 19.40
C GLY A 94 -19.82 -24.64 18.44
N CYS A 95 -20.03 -24.55 17.12
CA CYS A 95 -18.95 -24.64 16.14
C CYS A 95 -18.39 -23.27 15.72
N PRO A 96 -17.08 -23.15 15.46
CA PRO A 96 -16.55 -21.97 14.78
C PRO A 96 -17.12 -21.86 13.37
N TRP A 97 -17.25 -20.62 12.87
CA TRP A 97 -17.62 -20.40 11.47
C TRP A 97 -16.43 -20.71 10.57
N PRO A 98 -16.63 -21.34 9.40
CA PRO A 98 -15.55 -21.58 8.45
C PRO A 98 -15.01 -20.24 7.92
N ASP A 99 -13.73 -20.25 7.62
CA ASP A 99 -12.96 -19.21 6.93
C ASP A 99 -12.16 -19.94 5.84
N THR A 100 -12.75 -20.01 4.65
CA THR A 100 -12.33 -20.91 3.57
C THR A 100 -10.98 -20.49 2.97
N ASP A 101 -10.67 -19.19 2.95
CA ASP A 101 -9.43 -18.67 2.38
C ASP A 101 -8.39 -18.23 3.42
N GLY A 102 -8.78 -18.18 4.69
CA GLY A 102 -7.90 -17.98 5.83
C GLY A 102 -7.51 -16.51 6.05
N ASP A 103 -8.33 -15.56 5.62
CA ASP A 103 -8.08 -14.13 5.80
C ASP A 103 -8.47 -13.59 7.18
N GLY A 104 -9.14 -14.43 8.00
CA GLY A 104 -9.59 -14.10 9.35
C GLY A 104 -11.02 -13.57 9.43
N ILE A 105 -11.74 -13.49 8.31
CA ILE A 105 -13.14 -13.10 8.22
C ILE A 105 -13.97 -14.36 7.92
N PRO A 106 -14.93 -14.75 8.77
CA PRO A 106 -15.75 -15.92 8.49
C PRO A 106 -16.51 -15.82 7.16
N ASP A 107 -16.68 -16.95 6.46
CA ASP A 107 -17.36 -17.03 5.14
C ASP A 107 -18.74 -16.35 5.11
N LYS A 108 -19.43 -16.26 6.24
CA LYS A 108 -20.74 -15.60 6.37
C LYS A 108 -20.67 -14.06 6.37
N ASP A 109 -19.52 -13.51 6.73
CA ASP A 109 -19.23 -12.07 6.83
C ASP A 109 -18.26 -11.62 5.71
N ASP A 110 -17.76 -12.56 4.92
CA ASP A 110 -16.86 -12.35 3.79
C ASP A 110 -17.64 -12.24 2.45
N ALA A 111 -17.41 -11.15 1.72
CA ALA A 111 -18.00 -10.93 0.40
C ALA A 111 -17.28 -11.70 -0.72
N CYS A 112 -16.06 -12.20 -0.47
CA CYS A 112 -15.23 -12.99 -1.37
C CYS A 112 -14.62 -14.25 -0.72
N PRO A 113 -15.42 -15.25 -0.26
CA PRO A 113 -14.97 -16.40 0.57
C PRO A 113 -13.95 -17.38 -0.01
N ALA A 114 -13.39 -17.10 -1.19
CA ALA A 114 -12.41 -17.96 -1.85
C ALA A 114 -11.14 -17.18 -2.27
N VAL A 115 -11.03 -15.91 -1.88
CA VAL A 115 -9.96 -15.00 -2.29
C VAL A 115 -9.59 -14.13 -1.09
N PRO A 116 -8.43 -14.36 -0.45
CA PRO A 116 -8.07 -13.66 0.77
C PRO A 116 -8.16 -12.14 0.62
N GLY A 117 -8.86 -11.48 1.54
CA GLY A 117 -9.07 -10.05 1.53
C GLY A 117 -8.67 -9.34 2.82
N VAL A 118 -9.22 -8.14 2.99
CA VAL A 118 -9.01 -7.33 4.20
C VAL A 118 -10.35 -6.86 4.77
N PRO A 119 -10.47 -6.62 6.09
CA PRO A 119 -11.71 -6.16 6.71
C PRO A 119 -12.28 -4.88 6.10
N GLU A 120 -11.42 -3.95 5.66
CA GLU A 120 -11.83 -2.69 5.02
C GLU A 120 -12.55 -2.90 3.68
N ALA A 121 -12.32 -4.05 3.04
CA ALA A 121 -12.93 -4.46 1.78
C ALA A 121 -13.93 -5.62 1.95
N ASN A 122 -14.41 -5.87 3.18
CA ASN A 122 -15.33 -6.95 3.52
C ASN A 122 -14.85 -8.33 3.05
N GLY A 123 -13.57 -8.66 3.27
CA GLY A 123 -12.98 -9.96 2.90
C GLY A 123 -12.70 -10.15 1.42
N CYS A 124 -12.94 -9.13 0.60
CA CYS A 124 -12.39 -9.08 -0.75
C CYS A 124 -10.97 -8.50 -0.77
N ALA A 125 -10.19 -8.90 -1.77
CA ALA A 125 -8.93 -8.23 -2.10
C ALA A 125 -9.18 -6.72 -2.25
N SER A 126 -8.48 -5.90 -1.46
CA SER A 126 -8.58 -4.45 -1.62
C SER A 126 -7.71 -3.98 -2.78
N ASP A 127 -8.22 -3.00 -3.51
CA ASP A 127 -7.41 -2.14 -4.38
C ASP A 127 -6.50 -1.19 -3.56
N ASP A 128 -6.25 -1.48 -2.27
CA ASP A 128 -5.42 -0.64 -1.40
C ASP A 128 -3.95 -0.83 -1.78
N CYS A 129 -3.51 -0.02 -2.73
CA CYS A 129 -2.13 0.04 -3.18
C CYS A 129 -1.19 0.71 -2.17
N LYS A 130 -1.62 0.98 -0.92
CA LYS A 130 -0.79 1.63 0.08
C LYS A 130 0.52 0.90 0.34
N GLU A 131 0.49 -0.40 0.65
CA GLU A 131 1.75 -1.15 0.89
C GLU A 131 2.62 -1.18 -0.38
N PHE A 132 2.00 -1.32 -1.56
CA PHE A 132 2.68 -1.28 -2.84
C PHE A 132 3.44 0.05 -3.02
N PHE A 133 2.77 1.19 -2.85
CA PHE A 133 3.37 2.51 -3.01
C PHE A 133 4.35 2.86 -1.88
N GLU A 134 4.11 2.43 -0.65
CA GLU A 134 5.09 2.57 0.45
C GLU A 134 6.41 1.84 0.13
N LYS A 135 6.32 0.65 -0.49
CA LYS A 135 7.49 -0.07 -0.98
C LYS A 135 8.19 0.68 -2.12
N GLU A 136 7.44 1.20 -3.09
CA GLU A 136 8.01 1.99 -4.19
C GLU A 136 8.70 3.26 -3.71
N ASP A 137 8.11 3.96 -2.74
CA ASP A 137 8.67 5.16 -2.12
C ASP A 137 10.02 4.86 -1.44
N ASN A 138 10.09 3.74 -0.73
CA ASN A 138 11.35 3.28 -0.13
C ASN A 138 12.41 2.97 -1.20
N ILE A 139 12.04 2.27 -2.27
CA ILE A 139 12.95 2.00 -3.40
C ILE A 139 13.43 3.31 -4.04
N LEU A 140 12.53 4.27 -4.27
CA LEU A 140 12.87 5.57 -4.83
C LEU A 140 13.80 6.35 -3.90
N LYS A 141 13.56 6.33 -2.60
CA LYS A 141 14.39 7.00 -1.60
C LYS A 141 15.81 6.44 -1.57
N GLU A 142 15.96 5.11 -1.56
CA GLU A 142 17.27 4.45 -1.63
C GLU A 142 17.98 4.78 -2.95
N PHE A 143 17.25 4.73 -4.07
CA PHE A 143 17.76 5.08 -5.38
C PHE A 143 18.27 6.53 -5.42
N LYS A 144 17.51 7.48 -4.89
CA LYS A 144 17.90 8.90 -4.81
C LYS A 144 19.16 9.05 -3.96
N GLN A 145 19.19 8.45 -2.77
CA GLN A 145 20.34 8.52 -1.87
C GLN A 145 21.63 7.97 -2.49
N LYS A 146 21.54 6.85 -3.21
CA LYS A 146 22.66 6.24 -3.92
C LYS A 146 23.25 7.21 -4.94
N HIS A 147 22.41 7.79 -5.80
CA HIS A 147 22.86 8.57 -6.96
C HIS A 147 23.13 10.05 -6.66
N THR A 148 22.60 10.62 -5.57
CA THR A 148 22.99 11.97 -5.11
C THR A 148 24.50 12.08 -4.89
N ARG A 149 25.14 11.00 -4.43
CA ARG A 149 26.60 10.96 -4.19
C ARG A 149 27.41 10.86 -5.49
N GLU A 150 26.77 10.66 -6.63
CA GLU A 150 27.42 10.52 -7.94
C GLU A 150 27.42 11.82 -8.75
N LYS A 151 27.21 12.99 -8.15
CA LYS A 151 27.15 14.28 -8.87
C LYS A 151 28.34 14.50 -9.82
N GLU A 152 29.55 14.20 -9.38
CA GLU A 152 30.78 14.31 -10.20
C GLU A 152 30.75 13.40 -11.45
N LYS A 153 30.08 12.24 -11.35
CA LYS A 153 29.90 11.31 -12.47
C LYS A 153 29.02 11.93 -13.56
N PHE A 154 27.97 12.67 -13.21
CA PHE A 154 27.12 13.38 -14.17
C PHE A 154 27.82 14.60 -14.77
N GLU A 155 28.61 15.31 -13.97
CA GLU A 155 29.43 16.43 -14.45
C GLU A 155 30.47 15.96 -15.48
N ALA A 156 31.13 14.82 -15.24
CA ALA A 156 32.04 14.19 -16.19
C ALA A 156 31.31 13.71 -17.45
N LEU A 157 30.13 13.09 -17.29
CA LEU A 157 29.29 12.63 -18.41
C LEU A 157 28.96 13.78 -19.36
N ARG A 158 28.51 14.93 -18.84
CA ARG A 158 28.23 16.15 -19.62
C ARG A 158 29.40 16.50 -20.52
N MET A 159 30.61 16.53 -19.96
CA MET A 159 31.80 16.91 -20.71
C MET A 159 32.05 15.93 -21.86
N VAL A 160 31.98 14.62 -21.59
CA VAL A 160 32.21 13.58 -22.60
C VAL A 160 31.14 13.63 -23.70
N ILE A 161 29.86 13.82 -23.34
CA ILE A 161 28.75 13.94 -24.30
C ILE A 161 28.98 15.11 -25.26
N PHE A 162 29.10 16.34 -24.75
CA PHE A 162 29.13 17.54 -25.61
C PHE A 162 30.47 17.76 -26.31
N ASN A 163 31.53 17.06 -25.92
CA ASN A 163 32.79 17.01 -26.69
C ASN A 163 32.76 15.94 -27.79
N SER A 164 31.95 14.89 -27.64
CA SER A 164 31.87 13.79 -28.60
C SER A 164 30.88 14.05 -29.75
N ILE A 165 29.88 14.88 -29.50
CA ILE A 165 28.79 15.16 -30.45
C ILE A 165 29.18 16.33 -31.37
N PRO A 166 29.19 16.14 -32.71
CA PRO A 166 29.47 17.21 -33.64
C PRO A 166 28.32 18.21 -33.70
N LYS A 167 28.65 19.51 -33.61
CA LYS A 167 27.67 20.61 -33.71
C LYS A 167 26.95 20.64 -35.06
N GLU A 168 27.53 20.04 -36.09
CA GLU A 168 27.02 19.94 -37.46
C GLU A 168 25.72 19.12 -37.52
N LEU A 169 25.48 18.26 -36.54
CA LEU A 169 24.21 17.53 -36.38
C LEU A 169 23.04 18.46 -36.01
N PHE A 170 23.33 19.70 -35.64
CA PHE A 170 22.35 20.74 -35.31
C PHE A 170 22.44 21.88 -36.33
N PRO A 171 21.87 21.72 -37.54
CA PRO A 171 22.00 22.73 -38.60
C PRO A 171 21.28 24.04 -38.28
N LYS A 172 20.20 23.98 -37.48
CA LYS A 172 19.43 25.16 -37.04
C LYS A 172 20.10 25.81 -35.82
N ASN A 173 19.73 27.07 -35.52
CA ASN A 173 20.28 27.79 -34.37
C ASN A 173 19.60 27.48 -33.05
N ASN A 174 18.42 26.85 -33.12
CA ASN A 174 17.58 26.49 -31.99
C ASN A 174 17.48 24.96 -31.97
N ILE A 175 17.65 24.35 -30.80
CA ILE A 175 17.50 22.90 -30.60
C ILE A 175 16.63 22.64 -29.39
N SER A 176 15.77 21.63 -29.49
CA SER A 176 15.04 21.10 -28.35
C SER A 176 15.96 20.19 -27.54
N VAL A 177 16.07 20.39 -26.24
CA VAL A 177 16.74 19.47 -25.32
C VAL A 177 15.68 18.85 -24.43
N SER A 178 15.55 17.52 -24.51
CA SER A 178 14.61 16.78 -23.67
C SER A 178 15.20 16.74 -22.27
N ILE A 179 14.63 17.55 -21.37
CA ILE A 179 15.03 17.54 -19.96
C ILE A 179 14.27 16.48 -19.17
N HIS A 180 13.21 15.94 -19.75
CA HIS A 180 12.47 14.84 -19.20
C HIS A 180 11.72 14.10 -20.32
N THR A 181 11.58 12.78 -20.22
CA THR A 181 10.71 12.01 -21.13
C THR A 181 9.60 11.35 -20.36
N SER A 182 8.37 11.78 -20.63
CA SER A 182 7.16 11.14 -20.08
C SER A 182 7.12 9.67 -20.49
N THR A 183 6.91 8.80 -19.51
CA THR A 183 6.41 7.45 -19.71
C THR A 183 4.94 7.46 -19.30
N PHE A 184 4.09 7.00 -20.20
CA PHE A 184 2.64 6.88 -20.02
C PHE A 184 2.31 6.05 -18.77
N ILE A 185 1.50 6.60 -17.86
CA ILE A 185 0.80 5.82 -16.82
C ILE A 185 -0.51 5.39 -17.46
N ASN A 186 -0.80 4.09 -17.42
CA ASN A 186 -2.05 3.59 -17.99
C ASN A 186 -3.13 3.60 -16.92
N ASP A 187 -3.82 4.73 -16.81
CA ASP A 187 -4.91 4.93 -15.84
C ASP A 187 -6.15 4.05 -16.12
N ASN A 188 -6.16 3.28 -17.23
CA ASN A 188 -7.28 2.41 -17.61
C ASN A 188 -7.14 0.96 -17.09
N ILE A 189 -6.12 0.65 -16.29
CA ILE A 189 -5.94 -0.68 -15.68
C ILE A 189 -5.92 -0.49 -14.15
N SER A 190 -6.79 -1.23 -13.45
CA SER A 190 -7.06 -1.06 -12.02
C SER A 190 -6.10 -1.79 -11.09
N ASN A 191 -4.91 -2.21 -11.53
CA ASN A 191 -3.94 -2.84 -10.62
C ASN A 191 -2.86 -1.84 -10.18
N CYS A 192 -2.31 -2.04 -8.97
CA CYS A 192 -1.32 -1.11 -8.42
C CYS A 192 -0.08 -0.94 -9.31
N ALA A 193 0.34 -2.02 -9.98
CA ALA A 193 1.49 -1.99 -10.88
C ALA A 193 1.27 -1.10 -12.11
N SER A 194 0.05 -1.01 -12.66
CA SER A 194 -0.25 -0.11 -13.78
C SER A 194 -0.31 1.36 -13.38
N MET A 195 -0.53 1.65 -12.10
CA MET A 195 -0.49 2.99 -11.52
C MET A 195 0.91 3.41 -11.03
N SER A 196 1.88 2.49 -11.04
CA SER A 196 3.26 2.75 -10.61
C SER A 196 3.89 3.91 -11.38
N THR A 197 4.53 4.82 -10.65
CA THR A 197 5.33 5.92 -11.21
C THR A 197 6.82 5.78 -10.88
N LEU A 198 7.23 4.61 -10.36
CA LEU A 198 8.56 4.42 -9.81
C LEU A 198 9.66 4.63 -10.85
N GLU A 199 9.57 3.98 -12.00
CA GLU A 199 10.57 4.10 -13.07
C GLU A 199 10.61 5.51 -13.66
N PHE A 200 9.45 6.15 -13.77
CA PHE A 200 9.33 7.55 -14.15
C PHE A 200 10.10 8.46 -13.18
N SER A 201 9.84 8.30 -11.89
CA SER A 201 10.45 9.08 -10.82
C SER A 201 11.97 8.86 -10.74
N LYS A 202 12.45 7.64 -10.99
CA LYS A 202 13.89 7.34 -11.12
C LYS A 202 14.50 8.06 -12.31
N SER A 203 13.88 7.99 -13.49
CA SER A 203 14.37 8.66 -14.70
C SER A 203 14.42 10.17 -14.51
N LEU A 204 13.35 10.77 -13.98
CA LEU A 204 13.26 12.19 -13.69
C LEU A 204 14.37 12.65 -12.73
N PHE A 205 14.67 11.84 -11.70
CA PHE A 205 15.75 12.14 -10.78
C PHE A 205 17.14 12.13 -11.47
N LEU A 206 17.42 11.15 -12.33
CA LEU A 206 18.68 11.11 -13.08
C LEU A 206 18.78 12.27 -14.09
N ASP A 207 17.66 12.62 -14.73
CA ASP A 207 17.57 13.77 -15.62
C ASP A 207 17.94 15.07 -14.91
N GLN A 208 17.61 15.23 -13.62
CA GLN A 208 17.97 16.42 -12.85
C GLN A 208 19.44 16.47 -12.45
N LEU A 209 20.02 15.32 -12.10
CA LEU A 209 21.45 15.24 -11.82
C LEU A 209 22.26 15.65 -13.07
N PHE A 210 21.73 15.37 -14.26
CA PHE A 210 22.35 15.76 -15.52
C PHE A 210 22.01 17.19 -15.96
N TRP A 211 20.73 17.54 -16.11
CA TRP A 211 20.24 18.81 -16.66
C TRP A 211 20.24 19.93 -15.63
N THR A 212 21.42 20.27 -15.12
CA THR A 212 21.65 21.43 -14.27
C THR A 212 21.87 22.70 -15.10
N LYS A 213 21.83 23.87 -14.47
CA LYS A 213 22.21 25.14 -15.11
C LYS A 213 23.60 25.05 -15.77
N ASP A 214 24.56 24.42 -15.11
CA ASP A 214 25.93 24.25 -15.64
C ASP A 214 25.95 23.39 -16.91
N THR A 215 25.04 22.43 -17.01
CA THR A 215 24.85 21.63 -18.22
C THR A 215 24.29 22.45 -19.37
N PHE A 216 23.31 23.31 -19.11
CA PHE A 216 22.83 24.29 -20.10
C PHE A 216 23.95 25.24 -20.54
N ASP A 217 24.73 25.77 -19.60
CA ASP A 217 25.88 26.63 -19.87
C ASP A 217 26.91 25.95 -20.79
N TYR A 218 27.30 24.73 -20.45
CA TYR A 218 28.28 23.97 -21.21
C TYR A 218 27.78 23.62 -22.61
N ALA A 219 26.55 23.10 -22.70
CA ALA A 219 25.92 22.69 -23.94
C ALA A 219 25.76 23.88 -24.90
N ALA A 220 25.26 25.02 -24.39
CA ALA A 220 25.07 26.23 -25.18
C ALA A 220 26.41 26.76 -25.72
N LYS A 221 27.46 26.76 -24.89
CA LYS A 221 28.81 27.18 -25.28
C LYS A 221 29.42 26.25 -26.34
N LYS A 222 29.26 24.93 -26.19
CA LYS A 222 29.85 23.93 -27.11
C LYS A 222 29.12 23.88 -28.44
N LEU A 223 27.80 23.85 -28.42
CA LEU A 223 26.98 23.72 -29.63
C LEU A 223 26.78 25.07 -30.33
N LYS A 224 26.89 26.19 -29.60
CA LYS A 224 26.58 27.56 -30.07
C LYS A 224 25.14 27.69 -30.57
N LYS A 225 24.21 27.06 -29.84
CA LYS A 225 22.77 26.97 -30.16
C LYS A 225 21.94 27.49 -29.00
N ASN A 226 20.79 28.09 -29.29
CA ASN A 226 19.76 28.30 -28.30
C ASN A 226 19.15 26.95 -27.92
N LEU A 227 19.02 26.69 -26.62
CA LEU A 227 18.53 25.42 -26.09
C LEU A 227 17.11 25.62 -25.56
N PHE A 228 16.15 24.88 -26.08
CA PHE A 228 14.78 24.89 -25.60
C PHE A 228 14.58 23.67 -24.69
N PRO A 229 14.51 23.83 -23.36
CA PRO A 229 14.09 22.75 -22.49
C PRO A 229 12.70 22.29 -22.88
N THR A 230 12.54 20.98 -22.98
CA THR A 230 11.30 20.34 -23.45
C THR A 230 11.02 19.08 -22.65
N TYR A 231 9.75 18.73 -22.56
CA TYR A 231 9.27 17.41 -22.14
C TYR A 231 8.56 16.73 -23.32
N ASP A 232 8.04 15.52 -23.09
CA ASP A 232 7.37 14.69 -24.11
C ASP A 232 8.18 14.56 -25.41
N PHE A 233 9.36 13.95 -25.30
CA PHE A 233 10.22 13.65 -26.45
C PHE A 233 10.54 14.88 -27.31
N GLY A 234 10.73 16.05 -26.69
CA GLY A 234 11.13 17.27 -27.39
C GLY A 234 10.00 18.10 -28.00
N ARG A 235 8.73 17.69 -27.82
CA ARG A 235 7.57 18.28 -28.51
C ARG A 235 6.95 19.45 -27.76
N MET A 236 7.08 19.45 -26.44
CA MET A 236 6.39 20.38 -25.58
C MET A 236 7.45 21.23 -24.83
N PRO A 237 7.65 22.49 -25.24
CA PRO A 237 8.60 23.38 -24.60
C PRO A 237 8.11 23.80 -23.21
N ILE A 238 9.03 24.04 -22.29
CA ILE A 238 8.68 24.46 -20.94
C ILE A 238 8.10 25.88 -20.98
N ASN A 239 6.86 26.02 -20.53
CA ASN A 239 6.17 27.28 -20.31
C ASN A 239 5.96 27.51 -18.79
N ASN A 240 5.28 28.59 -18.40
CA ASN A 240 5.04 28.90 -16.99
C ASN A 240 4.23 27.83 -16.25
N VAL A 241 3.25 27.22 -16.90
CA VAL A 241 2.38 26.20 -16.27
C VAL A 241 3.23 24.99 -15.90
N LEU A 242 3.95 24.44 -16.87
CA LEU A 242 4.78 23.26 -16.67
C LEU A 242 5.95 23.51 -15.72
N LEU A 243 6.56 24.70 -15.79
CA LEU A 243 7.63 25.05 -14.87
C LEU A 243 7.13 25.10 -13.42
N ASN A 244 5.89 25.53 -13.19
CA ASN A 244 5.31 25.52 -11.85
C ASN A 244 5.13 24.09 -11.33
N ASP A 245 4.70 23.14 -12.17
CA ASP A 245 4.56 21.73 -11.79
C ASP A 245 5.93 21.16 -11.37
N TYR A 246 6.96 21.31 -12.21
CA TYR A 246 8.32 20.88 -11.87
C TYR A 246 8.85 21.54 -10.59
N LYS A 247 8.57 22.84 -10.38
CA LYS A 247 9.00 23.56 -9.17
C LYS A 247 8.36 23.01 -7.91
N GLN A 248 7.08 22.64 -7.96
CA GLN A 248 6.40 22.02 -6.81
C GLN A 248 7.02 20.69 -6.43
N GLU A 249 7.56 19.96 -7.41
CA GLU A 249 8.31 18.72 -7.20
C GLU A 249 9.80 18.96 -6.82
N GLY A 250 10.23 20.22 -6.71
CA GLY A 250 11.59 20.61 -6.33
C GLY A 250 12.58 20.64 -7.50
N TYR A 251 12.11 20.74 -8.74
CA TYR A 251 12.91 20.57 -9.95
C TYR A 251 12.94 21.83 -10.83
N TYR A 252 14.09 22.04 -11.49
CA TYR A 252 14.30 23.03 -12.56
C TYR A 252 13.95 24.50 -12.24
N ASP A 253 13.91 24.89 -10.97
CA ASP A 253 13.65 26.26 -10.51
C ASP A 253 14.48 27.32 -11.26
N PHE A 254 15.75 27.02 -11.55
CA PHE A 254 16.66 27.91 -12.27
C PHE A 254 16.21 28.27 -13.69
N ILE A 255 15.30 27.50 -14.31
CA ILE A 255 14.75 27.79 -15.65
C ILE A 255 13.91 29.08 -15.61
N GLU A 256 13.35 29.48 -14.47
CA GLU A 256 12.55 30.71 -14.38
C GLU A 256 13.37 31.97 -14.73
N LYS A 257 14.70 31.87 -14.59
CA LYS A 257 15.66 32.94 -14.89
C LYS A 257 16.03 32.98 -16.38
N PHE A 258 15.58 32.00 -17.15
CA PHE A 258 15.85 31.94 -18.58
C PHE A 258 15.00 32.99 -19.31
N PRO A 259 15.50 33.59 -20.39
CA PRO A 259 14.68 34.44 -21.24
C PRO A 259 13.54 33.62 -21.86
N GLN A 260 12.50 34.32 -22.27
CA GLN A 260 11.35 33.72 -22.96
C GLN A 260 11.36 34.04 -24.45
N ALA A 261 10.83 33.12 -25.24
CA ALA A 261 10.59 33.26 -26.67
C ALA A 261 9.17 32.85 -27.01
N SER A 262 8.65 33.32 -28.14
CA SER A 262 7.33 32.92 -28.63
C SER A 262 7.39 31.50 -29.22
N GLU A 263 6.38 30.69 -28.91
CA GLU A 263 5.97 29.52 -29.68
C GLU A 263 4.76 29.91 -30.54
N PRO A 264 4.94 30.17 -31.85
CA PRO A 264 3.87 30.69 -32.68
C PRO A 264 2.70 29.71 -32.85
N ALA A 265 2.99 28.40 -32.90
CA ALA A 265 1.98 27.37 -33.16
C ALA A 265 0.91 27.28 -32.06
N ARG A 266 1.25 27.60 -30.81
CA ARG A 266 0.35 27.54 -29.66
C ARG A 266 0.04 28.92 -29.06
N ASN A 267 0.66 29.98 -29.59
CA ASN A 267 0.57 31.34 -29.09
C ASN A 267 0.90 31.46 -27.59
N VAL A 268 1.99 30.79 -27.16
CA VAL A 268 2.47 30.81 -25.77
C VAL A 268 3.91 31.28 -25.68
N MET A 269 4.30 31.77 -24.50
CA MET A 269 5.69 32.10 -24.18
C MET A 269 6.37 30.90 -23.53
N VAL A 270 7.59 30.60 -23.98
CA VAL A 270 8.36 29.43 -23.56
C VAL A 270 9.77 29.84 -23.16
N TYR A 271 10.34 29.13 -22.19
CA TYR A 271 11.68 29.38 -21.70
C TYR A 271 12.73 28.82 -22.66
N TYR A 272 13.85 29.52 -22.81
CA TYR A 272 15.00 29.02 -23.57
C TYR A 272 16.32 29.50 -22.98
N TYR A 273 17.36 28.67 -23.12
CA TYR A 273 18.71 29.06 -22.78
C TYR A 273 19.42 29.69 -23.99
N ARG A 274 19.97 30.89 -23.80
CA ARG A 274 20.64 31.62 -24.88
C ARG A 274 22.05 31.06 -25.11
N GLY A 275 22.26 30.45 -26.27
CA GLY A 275 23.59 30.02 -26.74
C GLY A 275 23.96 30.55 -28.12
N ASN A 276 23.06 31.30 -28.76
CA ASN A 276 23.29 31.95 -30.03
C ASN A 276 22.86 33.43 -30.00
N LYS A 277 23.44 34.26 -30.87
CA LYS A 277 23.07 35.68 -30.98
C LYS A 277 21.78 35.87 -31.78
N GLN A 278 21.43 34.93 -32.66
CA GLN A 278 20.23 34.99 -33.49
C GLN A 278 18.95 34.82 -32.66
N LYS A 279 17.84 35.35 -33.20
CA LYS A 279 16.51 35.30 -32.57
C LYS A 279 16.14 33.86 -32.20
N ALA A 280 15.70 33.70 -30.96
CA ALA A 280 15.17 32.44 -30.45
C ALA A 280 13.68 32.32 -30.82
N GLU A 281 13.33 31.21 -31.47
CA GLU A 281 11.96 30.87 -31.86
C GLU A 281 11.82 29.35 -31.81
N PHE A 282 10.79 28.87 -31.12
CA PHE A 282 10.60 27.43 -30.93
C PHE A 282 9.91 26.81 -32.15
N HIS A 283 10.45 25.69 -32.62
CA HIS A 283 9.87 24.88 -33.67
C HIS A 283 9.95 23.39 -33.27
N PRO A 284 8.81 22.72 -33.00
CA PRO A 284 8.77 21.42 -32.35
C PRO A 284 9.39 20.25 -33.14
N TYR A 285 9.67 20.42 -34.44
CA TYR A 285 10.06 19.31 -35.33
C TYR A 285 11.46 19.43 -35.95
N ASN A 286 12.27 20.42 -35.55
CA ASN A 286 13.54 20.69 -36.26
C ASN A 286 14.68 19.77 -35.80
N THR A 287 15.09 19.88 -34.54
CA THR A 287 16.21 19.10 -34.02
C THR A 287 16.06 18.90 -32.52
N ARG A 288 16.18 17.65 -32.07
CA ARG A 288 16.09 17.24 -30.66
C ARG A 288 17.36 16.54 -30.21
N LEU A 289 17.80 16.85 -29.00
CA LEU A 289 18.77 16.06 -28.24
C LEU A 289 18.07 15.49 -27.00
N LYS A 290 18.15 14.17 -26.80
CA LYS A 290 17.70 13.46 -25.60
C LYS A 290 18.90 12.73 -25.00
N VAL A 291 19.09 12.85 -23.69
CA VAL A 291 20.02 12.00 -22.94
C VAL A 291 19.16 10.97 -22.22
N ASP A 292 19.35 9.70 -22.56
CA ASP A 292 18.53 8.58 -22.09
C ASP A 292 19.28 7.77 -21.03
N PHE A 293 18.70 7.72 -19.83
CA PHE A 293 19.22 7.03 -18.67
C PHE A 293 18.58 5.64 -18.44
N GLY A 294 17.79 5.11 -19.37
CA GLY A 294 17.07 3.84 -19.19
C GLY A 294 17.97 2.62 -18.95
N LEU A 295 19.25 2.67 -19.31
CA LEU A 295 20.23 1.62 -19.02
C LEU A 295 21.23 1.99 -17.91
N TYR A 296 21.07 3.16 -17.28
CA TYR A 296 22.02 3.69 -16.32
C TYR A 296 22.06 2.86 -15.05
N ALA A 297 20.90 2.63 -14.42
CA ALA A 297 20.81 2.00 -13.11
C ALA A 297 21.42 0.59 -13.05
N ASN A 298 21.35 -0.16 -14.17
CA ASN A 298 21.74 -1.57 -14.23
C ASN A 298 23.07 -1.80 -14.95
N LYS A 299 23.51 -0.90 -15.82
CA LYS A 299 24.67 -1.12 -16.70
C LYS A 299 25.65 0.04 -16.74
N ASP A 300 25.36 1.15 -16.05
CA ASP A 300 26.09 2.41 -16.18
C ASP A 300 26.25 2.85 -17.66
N ILE A 301 25.18 2.67 -18.44
CA ILE A 301 25.11 3.04 -19.85
C ILE A 301 24.13 4.20 -20.02
N VAL A 302 24.56 5.20 -20.78
CA VAL A 302 23.74 6.36 -21.19
C VAL A 302 23.71 6.42 -22.71
N ILE A 303 22.54 6.63 -23.28
CA ILE A 303 22.37 6.77 -24.73
C ILE A 303 21.95 8.19 -25.03
N VAL A 304 22.70 8.89 -25.88
CA VAL A 304 22.29 10.19 -26.40
C VAL A 304 21.66 9.99 -27.77
N GLU A 305 20.38 10.33 -27.86
CA GLU A 305 19.63 10.32 -29.11
C GLU A 305 19.56 11.75 -29.68
N ILE A 306 19.94 11.88 -30.94
CA ILE A 306 19.82 13.13 -31.70
C ILE A 306 18.90 12.87 -32.87
N ARG A 307 17.76 13.55 -32.88
CA ARG A 307 16.83 13.54 -34.02
C ARG A 307 17.02 14.81 -34.81
N ASN A 308 17.39 14.70 -36.08
CA ASN A 308 17.55 15.82 -36.99
C ASN A 308 16.72 15.56 -38.24
N ILE A 309 15.58 16.25 -38.39
CA ILE A 309 14.76 16.13 -39.60
C ILE A 309 15.27 17.15 -40.62
N PRO A 310 15.59 16.76 -41.87
CA PRO A 310 15.38 15.44 -42.52
C PRO A 310 16.59 14.48 -42.48
N ARG A 311 17.71 14.83 -41.84
CA ARG A 311 18.98 14.10 -41.97
C ARG A 311 19.00 12.69 -41.35
N GLY A 312 18.19 12.42 -40.33
CA GLY A 312 18.10 11.11 -39.68
C GLY A 312 18.18 11.16 -38.16
N HIS A 313 18.27 9.98 -37.56
CA HIS A 313 18.44 9.75 -36.13
C HIS A 313 19.87 9.27 -35.85
N TYR A 314 20.49 9.80 -34.81
CA TYR A 314 21.84 9.43 -34.40
C TYR A 314 21.83 8.99 -32.94
N PHE A 315 22.53 7.90 -32.64
CA PHE A 315 22.65 7.35 -31.30
C PHE A 315 24.12 7.28 -30.89
N TYR A 316 24.42 7.83 -29.71
CA TYR A 316 25.75 7.80 -29.10
C TYR A 316 25.66 7.09 -27.76
N THR A 317 26.31 5.93 -27.63
CA THR A 317 26.31 5.15 -26.39
C THR A 317 27.55 5.47 -25.58
N PHE A 318 27.35 5.88 -24.33
CA PHE A 318 28.39 6.14 -23.36
C PHE A 318 28.33 5.09 -22.26
N SER A 319 29.47 4.54 -21.88
CA SER A 319 29.59 3.54 -20.81
C SER A 319 30.58 4.02 -19.76
N TYR A 320 30.28 3.82 -18.49
CA TYR A 320 31.18 4.12 -17.39
C TYR A 320 32.12 2.92 -17.14
N ILE A 321 33.38 3.03 -17.58
CA ILE A 321 34.35 1.92 -17.56
C ILE A 321 35.64 2.40 -16.90
N GLY A 322 36.03 1.76 -15.79
CA GLY A 322 37.24 2.10 -15.04
C GLY A 322 37.18 3.52 -14.46
N ASN A 323 36.06 3.86 -13.81
CA ASN A 323 35.78 5.18 -13.22
C ASN A 323 35.76 6.36 -14.22
N GLN A 324 35.55 6.08 -15.50
CA GLN A 324 35.54 7.09 -16.55
C GLN A 324 34.45 6.83 -17.58
N TRP A 325 33.79 7.90 -18.04
CA TRP A 325 32.87 7.83 -19.17
C TRP A 325 33.62 7.69 -20.48
N LYS A 326 33.21 6.72 -21.29
CA LYS A 326 33.76 6.50 -22.63
C LYS A 326 32.62 6.40 -23.63
N LEU A 327 32.80 7.02 -24.78
CA LEU A 327 31.96 6.78 -25.94
C LEU A 327 32.30 5.41 -26.52
N THR A 328 31.35 4.47 -26.49
CA THR A 328 31.57 3.08 -26.87
C THR A 328 30.91 2.72 -28.19
N LYS A 329 29.85 3.44 -28.60
CA LYS A 329 29.14 3.18 -29.85
C LYS A 329 28.61 4.46 -30.49
N LYS A 330 28.61 4.48 -31.82
CA LYS A 330 27.96 5.51 -32.65
C LYS A 330 27.12 4.81 -33.71
N GLU A 331 25.86 5.19 -33.83
CA GLU A 331 24.94 4.66 -34.84
C GLU A 331 24.20 5.80 -35.53
N ALA A 332 23.90 5.62 -36.81
CA ALA A 332 23.11 6.55 -37.60
C ALA A 332 22.03 5.76 -38.34
N GLN A 333 20.80 6.24 -38.26
CA GLN A 333 19.65 5.77 -39.02
C GLN A 333 19.21 6.93 -39.91
N ASN A 334 19.58 6.87 -41.18
CA ASN A 334 19.15 7.87 -42.16
C ASN A 334 17.67 7.61 -42.49
N HIS A 335 16.90 8.68 -42.68
CA HIS A 335 15.50 8.60 -43.10
C HIS A 335 15.35 8.27 -44.58
#